data_AF-A0A1M7K5R7-F1
#
_entry.id   AF-A0A1M7K5R7-F1
#
_cell.length_a   1.000
_cell.length_b   1.000
_cell.length_c   1.000
_cell.angle_alpha   90.00
_cell.angle_beta   90.00
_cell.angle_gamma   90.00
#
_symmetry.space_group_name_H-M   'P 1'
#
loop_
_entity.id
_entity.type
_entity.pdbx_description
1 polymer ?
#
loop_
_entity_poly.entity_id
_entity_poly.type
_entity_poly.pdbx_seq_one_letter_code
_entity_poly.pdbx_strand_id
1 'polypeptide(L)'
;MNNNDLNLDILENADDKTVDRLSESYRAVSDNDISRLYERSETLYKSRAGKSEDEYSETVSGTEIYRRPVWKKLFTAAAVFVLCAGVVTGGALLMKNRPVRDGRRTGRPDDFSAAELIGSTEEIPYEDILDKDMFKMSYENYTSPENPLQLSGGPYENAAVAKPFKSVLVDNDSVIADMNLWIFPVVNENSYIGFINCDMRFPLNGEPSFYGSEGYAPKLNEALQKGSIALFGTVDGTYGIYEDNTVIELDAGIPPYSGNITFEQVNKGYNLVTVDSAADIIYNKNGEVWANIISVPEKIFEAPTLPDELKGKHIREYEPICEYVFDLEKIENDAAHADNLIIGTVDSISYKTELFEHGGTPYTQIDVTVTDDIAGKVSVGDKVSIATGGGYISLREMRGDDLYNTGGKYGDGINMTEEEIDNEYYHEIVFSGEVPIIGKEYAFFVSEGKNGLYSSVGNEFGMLYKCGKVYIQRNSNGYSLFELDDIKAMMKNKLEADTLPHYDIPESTEQVTVNVESGKSLIVELD
;
A
#
# COMPACT_ATOMS: atom_id res chain seq x y z
N MET A 1 20.81 -19.04 -37.69
CA MET A 1 21.90 -18.08 -38.00
C MET A 1 22.63 -17.82 -36.69
N ASN A 2 23.96 -17.90 -36.65
CA ASN A 2 24.73 -17.66 -35.42
C ASN A 2 24.79 -16.15 -35.14
N ASN A 3 24.56 -15.75 -33.89
CA ASN A 3 24.48 -14.35 -33.44
C ASN A 3 25.81 -13.56 -33.48
N ASN A 4 26.90 -14.13 -34.00
CA ASN A 4 28.19 -13.44 -34.10
C ASN A 4 28.33 -12.56 -35.37
N ASP A 5 27.31 -12.49 -36.23
CA ASP A 5 27.37 -11.75 -37.50
C ASP A 5 26.63 -10.38 -37.49
N LEU A 6 25.93 -10.01 -36.41
CA LEU A 6 25.30 -8.68 -36.30
C LEU A 6 26.03 -7.83 -35.24
N ASN A 7 27.09 -7.19 -35.70
CA ASN A 7 27.86 -6.23 -34.93
C ASN A 7 27.04 -4.94 -34.71
N LEU A 8 26.24 -4.91 -33.65
CA LEU A 8 25.34 -3.80 -33.28
C LEU A 8 26.08 -2.54 -32.81
N ASP A 9 27.39 -2.63 -32.55
CA ASP A 9 28.27 -1.49 -32.25
C ASP A 9 28.25 -0.43 -33.36
N ILE A 10 27.85 -0.82 -34.59
CA ILE A 10 27.73 0.11 -35.72
C ILE A 10 26.60 1.13 -35.50
N LEU A 11 25.60 0.82 -34.67
CA LEU A 11 24.46 1.71 -34.41
C LEU A 11 24.74 2.73 -33.30
N GLU A 12 25.67 2.43 -32.39
CA GLU A 12 25.92 3.28 -31.22
C GLU A 12 26.66 4.58 -31.59
N ASN A 13 27.24 4.66 -32.79
CA ASN A 13 27.89 5.86 -33.33
C ASN A 13 27.61 6.08 -34.84
N ALA A 14 26.52 5.55 -35.38
CA ALA A 14 26.17 5.73 -36.79
C ALA A 14 25.83 7.19 -37.09
N ASP A 15 26.41 7.74 -38.17
CA ASP A 15 25.96 9.03 -38.69
C ASP A 15 24.57 8.90 -39.33
N ASP A 16 23.83 10.01 -39.41
CA ASP A 16 22.45 10.04 -39.93
C ASP A 16 22.33 9.36 -41.31
N LYS A 17 23.37 9.48 -42.15
CA LYS A 17 23.42 8.83 -43.46
C LYS A 17 23.52 7.31 -43.39
N THR A 18 24.22 6.78 -42.39
CA THR A 18 24.33 5.33 -42.15
C THR A 18 23.01 4.78 -41.60
N VAL A 19 22.34 5.53 -40.73
CA VAL A 19 21.00 5.20 -40.22
C VAL A 19 19.97 5.20 -41.35
N ASP A 20 19.93 6.25 -42.18
CA ASP A 20 19.02 6.34 -43.33
C ASP A 20 19.22 5.19 -44.31
N ARG A 21 20.48 4.86 -44.62
CA ARG A 21 20.80 3.74 -45.52
C ARG A 21 20.38 2.40 -44.92
N LEU A 22 20.54 2.17 -43.62
CA LEU A 22 20.11 0.94 -42.96
C LEU A 22 18.58 0.84 -42.90
N SER A 23 17.89 1.95 -42.65
CA SER A 23 16.42 2.05 -42.69
C SER A 23 15.87 1.74 -44.09
N GLU A 24 16.53 2.18 -45.16
CA GLU A 24 16.17 1.83 -46.53
C GLU A 24 16.50 0.36 -46.88
N SER A 25 17.60 -0.17 -46.37
CA SER A 25 18.09 -1.53 -46.69
C SER A 25 17.34 -2.63 -45.93
N TYR A 26 16.83 -2.33 -44.74
CA TYR A 26 16.15 -3.27 -43.83
C TYR A 26 14.79 -2.72 -43.38
N ARG A 27 13.92 -2.38 -44.34
CA ARG A 27 12.54 -1.98 -44.05
C ARG A 27 11.78 -3.15 -43.43
N ALA A 28 11.48 -3.07 -42.14
CA ALA A 28 10.69 -4.06 -41.40
C ALA A 28 9.21 -4.11 -41.84
N VAL A 29 8.74 -3.08 -42.55
CA VAL A 29 7.33 -2.88 -42.88
C VAL A 29 7.23 -2.31 -44.29
N SER A 30 6.34 -2.85 -45.12
CA SER A 30 6.20 -2.39 -46.51
C SER A 30 5.52 -1.01 -46.56
N ASP A 31 5.76 -0.23 -47.62
CA ASP A 31 5.10 1.09 -47.80
C ASP A 31 3.56 0.98 -47.81
N ASN A 32 3.04 -0.20 -48.18
CA ASN A 32 1.63 -0.52 -48.16
C ASN A 32 1.10 -0.69 -46.72
N ASP A 33 1.87 -1.32 -45.83
CA ASP A 33 1.50 -1.50 -44.43
C ASP A 33 1.55 -0.18 -43.65
N ILE A 34 2.53 0.68 -43.97
CA ILE A 34 2.59 2.06 -43.44
C ILE A 34 1.35 2.85 -43.87
N SER A 35 0.97 2.77 -45.14
CA SER A 35 -0.24 3.42 -45.66
C SER A 35 -1.51 2.90 -44.97
N ARG A 36 -1.60 1.58 -44.74
CA ARG A 36 -2.72 0.94 -44.04
C ARG A 36 -2.83 1.37 -42.57
N LEU A 37 -1.69 1.54 -41.89
CA LEU A 37 -1.64 2.03 -40.51
C LEU A 37 -2.07 3.50 -40.42
N TYR A 38 -1.64 4.34 -41.36
CA TYR A 38 -2.05 5.74 -41.44
C TYR A 38 -3.56 5.90 -41.71
N GLU A 39 -4.13 5.13 -42.64
CA GLU A 39 -5.56 5.20 -42.95
C GLU A 39 -6.43 4.75 -41.75
N ARG A 40 -5.96 3.75 -41.00
CA ARG A 40 -6.64 3.26 -39.79
C ARG A 40 -6.57 4.26 -38.63
N SER A 41 -5.44 4.95 -38.46
CA SER A 41 -5.29 5.97 -37.42
C SER A 41 -6.11 7.23 -37.74
N GLU A 42 -6.15 7.65 -39.01
CA GLU A 42 -6.97 8.79 -39.45
C GLU A 42 -8.48 8.51 -39.29
N THR A 43 -8.91 7.28 -39.58
CA THR A 43 -10.30 6.83 -39.38
C THR A 43 -10.68 6.87 -37.89
N LEU A 44 -9.80 6.40 -37.01
CA LEU A 44 -10.01 6.45 -35.55
C LEU A 44 -10.08 7.89 -35.04
N TYR A 45 -9.19 8.77 -35.50
CA TYR A 45 -9.18 10.18 -35.11
C TYR A 45 -10.48 10.88 -35.51
N LYS A 46 -10.94 10.71 -36.76
CA LYS A 46 -12.21 11.29 -37.25
C LYS A 46 -13.43 10.75 -36.51
N SER A 47 -13.42 9.47 -36.12
CA SER A 47 -14.51 8.86 -35.35
C SER A 47 -14.63 9.41 -33.92
N ARG A 48 -13.54 9.94 -33.37
CA ARG A 48 -13.47 10.54 -32.02
C ARG A 48 -13.70 12.04 -32.04
N ALA A 49 -13.25 12.74 -33.07
CA ALA A 49 -13.37 14.20 -33.19
C ALA A 49 -14.82 14.70 -33.45
N GLY A 50 -15.76 13.80 -33.77
CA GLY A 50 -17.14 14.16 -34.11
C GLY A 50 -18.20 13.88 -33.03
N LYS A 51 -17.84 13.34 -31.86
CA LYS A 51 -18.79 13.00 -30.80
C LYS A 51 -18.67 13.99 -29.63
N SER A 52 -19.66 14.86 -29.48
CA SER A 52 -19.84 15.73 -28.31
C SER A 52 -20.21 14.89 -27.07
N GLU A 53 -19.71 15.31 -25.90
CA GLU A 53 -19.75 14.62 -24.59
C GLU A 53 -21.14 14.24 -24.02
N ASP A 54 -22.25 14.57 -24.67
CA ASP A 54 -23.61 14.44 -24.09
C ASP A 54 -24.36 13.15 -24.46
N GLU A 55 -23.74 12.17 -25.13
CA GLU A 55 -24.45 10.98 -25.62
C GLU A 55 -23.79 9.65 -25.22
N TYR A 56 -23.72 9.39 -23.90
CA TYR A 56 -23.55 8.04 -23.35
C TYR A 56 -24.81 7.63 -22.56
N SER A 57 -25.82 7.15 -23.28
CA SER A 57 -26.81 6.24 -22.70
C SER A 57 -27.18 5.17 -23.72
N GLU A 58 -26.29 4.17 -23.87
CA GLU A 58 -26.67 2.91 -24.50
C GLU A 58 -27.75 2.23 -23.63
N THR A 59 -28.99 2.44 -24.04
CA THR A 59 -30.16 1.82 -23.43
C THR A 59 -30.22 0.36 -23.89
N VAL A 60 -29.82 -0.55 -23.00
CA VAL A 60 -29.98 -2.00 -23.20
C VAL A 60 -31.47 -2.36 -23.22
N SER A 61 -31.92 -2.97 -24.32
CA SER A 61 -33.30 -3.44 -24.50
C SER A 61 -33.53 -4.70 -23.66
N GLY A 62 -34.32 -4.60 -22.59
CA GLY A 62 -34.78 -5.79 -21.84
C GLY A 62 -35.12 -5.59 -20.36
N THR A 63 -34.89 -4.41 -19.77
CA THR A 63 -35.20 -4.16 -18.36
C THR A 63 -36.21 -3.03 -18.19
N GLU A 64 -37.28 -3.28 -17.44
CA GLU A 64 -38.30 -2.26 -17.12
C GLU A 64 -37.68 -1.16 -16.25
N ILE A 65 -37.80 0.09 -16.72
CA ILE A 65 -37.29 1.28 -16.03
C ILE A 65 -38.15 1.55 -14.80
N TYR A 66 -37.63 1.22 -13.62
CA TYR A 66 -38.28 1.53 -12.34
C TYR A 66 -38.27 3.03 -12.05
N ARG A 67 -39.40 3.71 -12.32
CA ARG A 67 -39.61 5.13 -11.94
C ARG A 67 -39.90 5.24 -10.45
N ARG A 68 -38.91 5.67 -9.65
CA ARG A 68 -39.14 6.03 -8.24
C ARG A 68 -40.03 7.30 -8.13
N PRO A 69 -41.01 7.34 -7.20
CA PRO A 69 -41.86 8.51 -7.03
C PRO A 69 -41.09 9.72 -6.48
N VAL A 70 -41.13 10.83 -7.21
CA VAL A 70 -40.38 12.08 -6.97
C VAL A 70 -40.75 12.78 -5.64
N TRP A 71 -41.88 12.42 -5.04
CA TRP A 71 -42.41 13.05 -3.82
C TRP A 71 -41.53 12.80 -2.59
N LYS A 72 -40.74 11.72 -2.56
CA LYS A 72 -39.80 11.46 -1.45
C LYS A 72 -38.71 12.53 -1.36
N LYS A 73 -38.26 13.11 -2.50
CA LYS A 73 -37.23 14.16 -2.51
C LYS A 73 -37.70 15.46 -1.86
N LEU A 74 -38.99 15.79 -1.96
CA LEU A 74 -39.56 17.01 -1.37
C LEU A 74 -39.72 16.91 0.15
N PHE A 75 -40.12 15.75 0.68
CA PHE A 75 -40.25 15.57 2.13
C PHE A 75 -38.90 15.49 2.85
N THR A 76 -37.88 14.88 2.23
CA THR A 76 -36.54 14.82 2.82
C THR A 76 -35.87 16.20 2.86
N ALA A 77 -36.00 17.01 1.79
CA ALA A 77 -35.46 18.36 1.77
C ALA A 77 -36.11 19.27 2.83
N ALA A 78 -37.44 19.18 3.01
CA ALA A 78 -38.15 19.98 4.02
C ALA A 78 -37.73 19.64 5.47
N ALA A 79 -37.46 18.37 5.77
CA ALA A 79 -37.02 17.94 7.09
C ALA A 79 -35.61 18.46 7.44
N VAL A 80 -34.71 18.50 6.46
CA VAL A 80 -33.35 19.04 6.63
C VAL A 80 -33.39 20.55 6.88
N PHE A 81 -34.19 21.32 6.13
CA PHE A 81 -34.32 22.76 6.34
C PHE A 81 -34.89 23.13 7.73
N VAL A 82 -35.83 22.35 8.27
CA VAL A 82 -36.39 22.58 9.62
C VAL A 82 -35.36 22.29 10.72
N LEU A 83 -34.53 21.26 10.56
CA LEU A 83 -33.46 20.93 11.51
C LEU A 83 -32.32 21.96 11.46
N CYS A 84 -31.84 22.33 10.26
CA CYS A 84 -30.77 23.31 10.11
C CYS A 84 -31.19 24.71 10.60
N ALA A 85 -32.42 25.16 10.28
CA ALA A 85 -32.92 26.44 10.78
C ALA A 85 -33.14 26.43 12.30
N GLY A 86 -33.59 25.31 12.88
CA GLY A 86 -33.80 25.14 14.32
C GLY A 86 -32.48 25.16 15.11
N VAL A 87 -31.46 24.47 14.63
CA VAL A 87 -30.15 24.39 15.29
C VAL A 87 -29.38 25.72 15.20
N VAL A 88 -29.37 26.37 14.03
CA VAL A 88 -28.66 27.64 13.86
C VAL A 88 -29.33 28.77 14.65
N THR A 89 -30.66 28.90 14.58
CA THR A 89 -31.38 29.96 15.28
C THR A 89 -31.42 29.72 16.80
N GLY A 90 -31.55 28.46 17.23
CA GLY A 90 -31.51 28.07 18.64
C GLY A 90 -30.13 28.24 19.28
N GLY A 91 -29.06 27.85 18.58
CA GLY A 91 -27.68 27.99 19.03
C GLY A 91 -27.25 29.45 19.16
N ALA A 92 -27.56 30.28 18.16
CA ALA A 92 -27.21 31.71 18.18
C ALA A 92 -27.94 32.49 19.29
N LEU A 93 -29.20 32.17 19.58
CA LEU A 93 -29.95 32.80 20.69
C LEU A 93 -29.45 32.37 22.07
N LEU A 94 -28.96 31.13 22.22
CA LEU A 94 -28.37 30.65 23.47
C LEU A 94 -26.97 31.23 23.72
N MET A 95 -26.19 31.51 22.68
CA MET A 95 -24.88 32.15 22.82
C MET A 95 -24.97 33.66 23.09
N LYS A 96 -25.96 34.35 22.51
CA LYS A 96 -26.13 35.81 22.66
C LYS A 96 -26.64 36.25 24.03
N ASN A 97 -27.24 35.35 24.82
CA ASN A 97 -27.79 35.65 26.15
C ASN A 97 -27.00 35.07 27.32
N ARG A 98 -25.74 34.62 27.12
CA ARG A 98 -24.88 34.29 28.26
C ARG A 98 -24.32 35.58 28.87
N PRO A 99 -24.75 35.99 30.08
CA PRO A 99 -24.13 37.13 30.74
C PRO A 99 -22.66 36.80 31.01
N VAL A 100 -21.78 37.77 30.74
CA VAL A 100 -20.37 37.74 31.18
C VAL A 100 -20.37 37.43 32.68
N ARG A 101 -19.86 36.24 33.01
CA ARG A 101 -19.98 35.60 34.33
C ARG A 101 -18.94 36.24 35.25
N ASP A 102 -19.32 37.35 35.89
CA ASP A 102 -18.50 38.02 36.88
C ASP A 102 -18.25 37.07 38.08
N GLY A 103 -16.99 36.97 38.48
CA GLY A 103 -16.35 35.83 39.16
C GLY A 103 -16.73 35.58 40.63
N ARG A 104 -17.99 35.80 41.03
CA ARG A 104 -18.46 35.47 42.38
C ARG A 104 -19.89 34.97 42.39
N ARG A 105 -20.07 33.67 42.18
CA ARG A 105 -21.29 32.96 42.60
C ARG A 105 -20.95 31.58 43.18
N THR A 106 -21.12 31.49 44.49
CA THR A 106 -21.03 30.33 45.38
C THR A 106 -22.27 29.42 45.28
N GLY A 107 -22.72 29.12 44.07
CA GLY A 107 -23.84 28.20 43.81
C GLY A 107 -23.50 27.40 42.58
N ARG A 108 -22.63 26.40 42.78
CA ARG A 108 -21.86 25.71 41.74
C ARG A 108 -22.71 24.54 41.18
N PRO A 109 -23.08 24.51 39.89
CA PRO A 109 -23.50 23.30 39.17
C PRO A 109 -22.35 22.29 38.96
N ASP A 110 -21.31 22.37 39.80
CA ASP A 110 -20.02 21.77 39.58
C ASP A 110 -19.93 20.55 40.50
N ASP A 111 -20.06 19.37 39.91
CA ASP A 111 -19.38 18.14 40.31
C ASP A 111 -19.30 17.23 39.07
N PHE A 112 -18.93 17.78 37.90
CA PHE A 112 -18.37 16.92 36.86
C PHE A 112 -17.01 16.45 37.36
N SER A 113 -16.99 15.28 37.98
CA SER A 113 -15.74 14.71 38.48
C SER A 113 -14.84 14.34 37.31
N ALA A 114 -13.52 14.35 37.51
CA ALA A 114 -12.58 13.87 36.50
C ALA A 114 -12.96 12.46 36.00
N ALA A 115 -13.52 11.61 36.87
CA ALA A 115 -14.01 10.28 36.51
C ALA A 115 -15.13 10.30 35.45
N GLU A 116 -16.02 11.29 35.46
CA GLU A 116 -17.07 11.41 34.45
C GLU A 116 -16.51 11.86 33.09
N LEU A 117 -15.40 12.59 33.07
CA LEU A 117 -14.71 13.02 31.85
C LEU A 117 -13.89 11.91 31.19
N ILE A 118 -13.64 10.80 31.88
CA ILE A 118 -12.96 9.63 31.30
C ILE A 118 -13.92 8.85 30.40
N GLY A 119 -15.19 8.71 30.82
CA GLY A 119 -16.22 8.02 30.05
C GLY A 119 -16.07 6.50 30.03
N SER A 120 -16.63 5.87 28.99
CA SER A 120 -16.49 4.42 28.74
C SER A 120 -15.03 4.02 28.54
N THR A 121 -14.66 2.79 28.95
CA THR A 121 -13.33 2.21 28.69
C THR A 121 -13.25 1.45 27.36
N GLU A 122 -14.39 1.22 26.69
CA GLU A 122 -14.39 0.55 25.40
C GLU A 122 -13.94 1.53 24.32
N GLU A 123 -12.79 1.24 23.72
CA GLU A 123 -12.17 2.07 22.69
C GLU A 123 -12.47 1.48 21.31
N ILE A 124 -12.87 2.36 20.39
CA ILE A 124 -12.99 2.03 18.97
C ILE A 124 -11.69 2.50 18.29
N PRO A 125 -10.97 1.63 17.56
CA PRO A 125 -9.84 2.04 16.72
C PRO A 125 -10.24 3.16 15.76
N TYR A 126 -9.38 4.15 15.56
CA TYR A 126 -9.76 5.29 14.72
C TYR A 126 -9.96 4.92 13.25
N GLU A 127 -9.32 3.84 12.79
CA GLU A 127 -9.51 3.29 11.46
C GLU A 127 -10.97 2.89 11.22
N ASP A 128 -11.61 2.27 12.22
CA ASP A 128 -13.02 1.86 12.15
C ASP A 128 -13.97 3.07 12.24
N ILE A 129 -13.47 4.21 12.73
CA ILE A 129 -14.23 5.47 12.81
C ILE A 129 -14.33 6.15 11.44
N LEU A 130 -13.28 6.07 10.61
CA LEU A 130 -13.23 6.71 9.29
C LEU A 130 -14.36 6.24 8.37
N ASP A 131 -14.79 4.98 8.53
CA ASP A 131 -15.83 4.39 7.72
C ASP A 131 -17.26 4.79 8.12
N LYS A 132 -17.45 5.37 9.32
CA LYS A 132 -18.77 5.74 9.82
C LYS A 132 -19.35 6.93 9.05
N ASP A 133 -20.64 6.82 8.66
CA ASP A 133 -21.38 7.89 7.96
C ASP A 133 -21.33 9.23 8.71
N MET A 134 -21.36 9.20 10.04
CA MET A 134 -21.29 10.40 10.88
C MET A 134 -19.93 11.10 10.82
N PHE A 135 -18.84 10.37 10.64
CA PHE A 135 -17.52 10.93 10.40
C PHE A 135 -17.48 11.63 9.05
N LYS A 136 -17.91 10.94 7.99
CA LYS A 136 -17.98 11.46 6.61
C LYS A 136 -18.81 12.75 6.54
N MET A 137 -20.00 12.75 7.16
CA MET A 137 -20.86 13.94 7.27
C MET A 137 -20.17 15.08 8.05
N SER A 138 -19.40 14.77 9.10
CA SER A 138 -18.65 15.79 9.85
C SER A 138 -17.53 16.40 9.03
N TYR A 139 -16.85 15.60 8.20
CA TYR A 139 -15.85 16.07 7.25
C TYR A 139 -16.45 16.94 6.13
N GLU A 140 -17.59 16.54 5.56
CA GLU A 140 -18.29 17.32 4.53
C GLU A 140 -18.61 18.75 4.99
N ASN A 141 -18.81 18.97 6.29
CA ASN A 141 -19.04 20.31 6.83
C ASN A 141 -17.82 21.25 6.69
N TYR A 142 -16.60 20.72 6.57
CA TYR A 142 -15.38 21.53 6.35
C TYR A 142 -15.20 21.95 4.89
N THR A 143 -15.66 21.11 3.97
CA THR A 143 -15.56 21.34 2.53
C THR A 143 -16.82 21.99 1.95
N SER A 144 -17.91 22.02 2.71
CA SER A 144 -19.20 22.56 2.27
C SER A 144 -19.12 24.07 1.99
N PRO A 145 -19.56 24.52 0.81
CA PRO A 145 -19.53 25.94 0.44
C PRO A 145 -20.42 26.83 1.31
N GLU A 146 -21.38 26.24 2.02
CA GLU A 146 -22.24 26.96 2.96
C GLU A 146 -21.52 27.33 4.26
N ASN A 147 -20.31 26.79 4.48
CA ASN A 147 -19.50 26.96 5.69
C ASN A 147 -20.34 26.81 6.97
N PRO A 148 -21.01 25.65 7.17
CA PRO A 148 -21.90 25.44 8.31
C PRO A 148 -21.17 25.55 9.66
N LEU A 149 -19.85 25.34 9.68
CA LEU A 149 -18.99 25.46 10.86
C LEU A 149 -18.50 26.89 11.15
N GLN A 150 -18.78 27.84 10.25
CA GLN A 150 -18.33 29.24 10.37
C GLN A 150 -16.80 29.36 10.51
N LEU A 151 -16.05 28.53 9.79
CA LEU A 151 -14.58 28.55 9.79
C LEU A 151 -14.08 29.91 9.32
N SER A 152 -13.06 30.46 9.98
CA SER A 152 -12.58 31.81 9.74
C SER A 152 -11.95 32.03 8.36
N GLY A 153 -11.40 30.98 7.74
CA GLY A 153 -10.87 31.01 6.37
C GLY A 153 -11.55 30.06 5.38
N GLY A 154 -12.68 29.45 5.77
CA GLY A 154 -13.40 28.45 4.96
C GLY A 154 -14.45 29.05 4.01
N PRO A 155 -15.02 28.22 3.11
CA PRO A 155 -14.85 26.77 3.00
C PRO A 155 -13.48 26.35 2.44
N TYR A 156 -13.00 25.17 2.83
CA TYR A 156 -11.71 24.63 2.37
C TYR A 156 -11.95 23.44 1.45
N GLU A 157 -11.98 23.66 0.13
CA GLU A 157 -12.30 22.61 -0.84
C GLU A 157 -11.30 21.43 -0.81
N ASN A 158 -10.05 21.71 -0.48
CA ASN A 158 -8.95 20.74 -0.40
C ASN A 158 -8.63 20.31 1.04
N ALA A 159 -9.59 20.46 1.96
CA ALA A 159 -9.41 19.98 3.31
C ALA A 159 -9.09 18.48 3.32
N ALA A 160 -8.19 18.07 4.20
CA ALA A 160 -7.89 16.68 4.46
C ALA A 160 -7.89 16.45 5.97
N VAL A 161 -7.96 15.20 6.41
CA VAL A 161 -7.88 14.84 7.82
C VAL A 161 -6.54 14.20 8.07
N ALA A 162 -5.79 14.75 9.02
CA ALA A 162 -4.54 14.19 9.49
C ALA A 162 -4.79 13.09 10.54
N LYS A 163 -3.74 12.34 10.86
CA LYS A 163 -3.75 11.26 11.85
C LYS A 163 -4.27 11.78 13.19
N PRO A 164 -5.23 11.08 13.81
CA PRO A 164 -5.84 11.57 15.03
C PRO A 164 -4.89 11.40 16.20
N PHE A 165 -5.13 12.21 17.21
CA PHE A 165 -4.50 12.07 18.51
C PHE A 165 -5.58 12.02 19.60
N LYS A 166 -5.14 11.64 20.79
CA LYS A 166 -5.93 11.74 22.02
C LYS A 166 -5.34 12.82 22.92
N SER A 167 -6.15 13.27 23.86
CA SER A 167 -5.70 14.15 24.94
C SER A 167 -5.65 13.35 26.24
N VAL A 168 -4.72 13.69 27.12
CA VAL A 168 -4.74 13.21 28.51
C VAL A 168 -5.56 14.15 29.38
N LEU A 169 -6.28 13.60 30.36
CA LEU A 169 -6.97 14.38 31.36
C LEU A 169 -6.03 14.68 32.52
N VAL A 170 -5.84 15.96 32.82
CA VAL A 170 -5.08 16.45 33.97
C VAL A 170 -6.03 17.08 34.98
N ASP A 171 -5.93 16.63 36.23
CA ASP A 171 -6.57 17.28 37.37
C ASP A 171 -5.67 17.19 38.60
N ASN A 172 -5.65 18.26 39.41
CA ASN A 172 -4.77 18.44 40.56
C ASN A 172 -3.29 18.03 40.30
N ASP A 173 -2.70 18.52 39.21
CA ASP A 173 -1.29 18.29 38.83
C ASP A 173 -0.91 16.83 38.57
N SER A 174 -1.90 16.01 38.28
CA SER A 174 -1.71 14.61 37.95
C SER A 174 -2.42 14.27 36.64
N VAL A 175 -1.75 13.51 35.78
CA VAL A 175 -2.42 12.83 34.67
C VAL A 175 -3.25 11.71 35.27
N ILE A 176 -4.57 11.81 35.10
CA ILE A 176 -5.49 10.87 35.72
C ILE A 176 -5.85 9.74 34.77
N ALA A 177 -6.02 10.04 33.48
CA ALA A 177 -6.39 9.04 32.48
C ALA A 177 -6.24 9.58 31.05
N ASP A 178 -6.28 8.65 30.10
CA ASP A 178 -6.46 8.93 28.68
C ASP A 178 -7.94 9.29 28.46
N MET A 179 -8.22 10.37 27.72
CA MET A 179 -9.59 10.68 27.35
C MET A 179 -10.04 9.73 26.24
N ASN A 180 -11.20 9.08 26.40
CA ASN A 180 -11.79 8.27 25.34
C ASN A 180 -12.47 9.15 24.26
N LEU A 181 -11.66 10.00 23.65
CA LEU A 181 -12.02 11.02 22.66
C LEU A 181 -10.94 11.05 21.60
N TRP A 182 -11.29 10.66 20.37
CA TRP A 182 -10.41 10.86 19.23
C TRP A 182 -10.61 12.26 18.66
N ILE A 183 -9.49 12.95 18.46
CA ILE A 183 -9.44 14.28 17.85
C ILE A 183 -8.78 14.11 16.49
N PHE A 184 -9.56 14.26 15.42
CA PHE A 184 -9.13 14.14 14.03
C PHE A 184 -8.85 15.54 13.48
N PRO A 185 -7.58 15.94 13.31
CA PRO A 185 -7.26 17.26 12.83
C PRO A 185 -7.64 17.40 11.37
N VAL A 186 -8.38 18.44 11.04
CA VAL A 186 -8.67 18.81 9.66
C VAL A 186 -7.66 19.86 9.24
N VAL A 187 -7.00 19.64 8.12
CA VAL A 187 -5.89 20.46 7.62
C VAL A 187 -6.15 20.93 6.20
N ASN A 188 -5.57 22.07 5.85
CA ASN A 188 -5.49 22.57 4.47
C ASN A 188 -4.09 23.18 4.28
N GLU A 189 -3.35 22.73 3.26
CA GLU A 189 -1.97 23.18 2.99
C GLU A 189 -1.06 23.08 4.23
N ASN A 190 -1.08 21.94 4.92
CA ASN A 190 -0.33 21.65 6.16
C ASN A 190 -0.66 22.56 7.36
N SER A 191 -1.75 23.33 7.31
CA SER A 191 -2.22 24.13 8.43
C SER A 191 -3.49 23.53 9.02
N TYR A 192 -3.58 23.46 10.35
CA TYR A 192 -4.80 23.03 11.03
C TYR A 192 -5.92 24.05 10.81
N ILE A 193 -7.06 23.60 10.31
CA ILE A 193 -8.26 24.44 10.07
C ILE A 193 -9.42 24.07 11.01
N GLY A 194 -9.32 22.95 11.72
CA GLY A 194 -10.23 22.56 12.77
C GLY A 194 -10.08 21.10 13.16
N PHE A 195 -11.08 20.56 13.85
CA PHE A 195 -11.08 19.18 14.35
C PHE A 195 -12.45 18.52 14.24
N ILE A 196 -12.48 17.30 13.71
CA ILE A 196 -13.59 16.38 13.89
C ILE A 196 -13.32 15.62 15.20
N ASN A 197 -14.27 15.66 16.11
CA ASN A 197 -14.15 15.00 17.41
C ASN A 197 -15.08 13.78 17.41
N CYS A 198 -14.55 12.62 17.79
CA CYS A 198 -15.33 11.41 18.04
C CYS A 198 -15.31 11.11 19.54
N ASP A 199 -16.38 11.52 20.22
CA ASP A 199 -16.52 11.40 21.66
C ASP A 199 -17.24 10.09 22.01
N MET A 200 -16.46 9.15 22.55
CA MET A 200 -16.91 7.83 23.02
C MET A 200 -17.21 7.82 24.53
N ARG A 201 -17.04 8.96 25.21
CA ARG A 201 -17.29 9.05 26.65
C ARG A 201 -18.77 8.98 26.97
N PHE A 202 -19.58 9.57 26.09
CA PHE A 202 -21.03 9.70 26.24
C PHE A 202 -21.75 9.16 24.99
N PRO A 203 -21.70 7.84 24.73
CA PRO A 203 -22.31 7.27 23.54
C PRO A 203 -23.82 7.53 23.55
N LEU A 204 -24.35 8.06 22.45
CA LEU A 204 -25.78 8.30 22.28
C LEU A 204 -26.39 7.06 21.60
N ASN A 205 -27.22 6.33 22.34
CA ASN A 205 -27.79 5.05 21.89
C ASN A 205 -26.74 3.98 21.55
N GLY A 206 -25.60 3.98 22.23
CA GLY A 206 -24.52 3.01 22.02
C GLY A 206 -23.59 3.35 20.86
N GLU A 207 -23.80 4.48 20.17
CA GLU A 207 -22.91 4.94 19.11
C GLU A 207 -22.07 6.15 19.58
N PRO A 208 -20.81 6.28 19.09
CA PRO A 208 -20.00 7.46 19.35
C PRO A 208 -20.66 8.73 18.80
N SER A 209 -20.42 9.85 19.49
CA SER A 209 -20.92 11.16 19.03
C SER A 209 -19.86 11.91 18.25
N PHE A 210 -20.29 12.59 17.17
CA PHE A 210 -19.39 13.32 16.27
C PHE A 210 -19.74 14.80 16.25
N TYR A 211 -18.70 15.64 16.27
CA TYR A 211 -18.86 17.08 16.05
C TYR A 211 -17.60 17.70 15.44
N GLY A 212 -17.80 18.59 14.46
CA GLY A 212 -16.74 19.40 13.85
C GLY A 212 -16.74 20.82 14.40
N SER A 213 -15.56 21.42 14.53
CA SER A 213 -15.40 22.86 14.80
C SER A 213 -14.02 23.37 14.37
N GLU A 214 -13.85 24.69 14.23
CA GLU A 214 -12.51 25.30 14.13
C GLU A 214 -11.70 25.08 15.43
N GLY A 215 -12.40 25.04 16.57
CA GLY A 215 -11.81 24.76 17.87
C GLY A 215 -10.63 25.69 18.17
N TYR A 216 -9.53 25.09 18.62
CA TYR A 216 -8.28 25.79 18.92
C TYR A 216 -7.25 25.74 17.78
N ALA A 217 -7.65 25.40 16.55
CA ALA A 217 -6.72 25.21 15.43
C ALA A 217 -5.85 26.43 15.12
N PRO A 218 -6.38 27.69 15.11
CA PRO A 218 -5.55 28.87 14.88
C PRO A 218 -4.44 29.05 15.93
N LYS A 219 -4.75 28.84 17.22
CA LYS A 219 -3.76 28.93 18.30
C LYS A 219 -2.77 27.78 18.26
N LEU A 220 -3.21 26.57 17.89
CA LEU A 220 -2.32 25.43 17.72
C LEU A 220 -1.30 25.70 16.60
N ASN A 221 -1.72 26.26 15.46
CA ASN A 221 -0.80 26.66 14.40
C ASN A 221 0.26 27.65 14.89
N GLU A 222 -0.13 28.66 15.68
CA GLU A 222 0.81 29.62 16.28
C GLU A 222 1.77 28.94 17.26
N ALA A 223 1.25 28.05 18.11
CA ALA A 223 2.02 27.31 19.09
C ALA A 223 3.10 26.44 18.44
N LEU A 224 2.75 25.73 17.37
CA LEU A 224 3.65 24.82 16.67
C LEU A 224 4.82 25.53 15.98
N GLN A 225 4.74 26.85 15.75
CA GLN A 225 5.89 27.64 15.30
C GLN A 225 7.00 27.74 16.35
N LYS A 226 6.69 27.51 17.63
CA LYS A 226 7.66 27.53 18.74
C LYS A 226 8.27 26.16 19.01
N GLY A 227 7.63 25.08 18.56
CA GLY A 227 8.09 23.72 18.74
C GLY A 227 6.94 22.72 18.90
N SER A 228 7.30 21.46 19.14
CA SER A 228 6.36 20.39 19.42
C SER A 228 5.62 20.62 20.74
N ILE A 229 4.35 20.21 20.80
CA ILE A 229 3.50 20.44 21.96
C ILE A 229 2.76 19.16 22.33
N ALA A 230 2.76 18.81 23.62
CA ALA A 230 1.92 17.73 24.13
C ALA A 230 0.58 18.31 24.59
N LEU A 231 -0.53 17.75 24.10
CA LEU A 231 -1.87 18.24 24.39
C LEU A 231 -2.46 17.57 25.64
N PHE A 232 -3.17 18.36 26.44
CA PHE A 232 -3.93 17.87 27.59
C PHE A 232 -5.21 18.67 27.82
N GLY A 233 -6.21 18.00 28.40
CA GLY A 233 -7.48 18.60 28.80
C GLY A 233 -7.57 18.75 30.31
N THR A 234 -8.29 19.77 30.76
CA THR A 234 -8.75 19.93 32.14
C THR A 234 -10.26 20.17 32.14
N VAL A 235 -10.84 20.40 33.33
CA VAL A 235 -12.24 20.85 33.46
C VAL A 235 -12.48 22.26 32.87
N ASP A 236 -11.41 23.06 32.72
CA ASP A 236 -11.49 24.44 32.24
C ASP A 236 -11.32 24.53 30.71
N GLY A 237 -10.62 23.59 30.09
CA GLY A 237 -10.45 23.53 28.63
C GLY A 237 -9.19 22.77 28.20
N THR A 238 -8.77 23.03 26.96
CA THR A 238 -7.62 22.40 26.32
C THR A 238 -6.38 23.28 26.43
N TYR A 239 -5.28 22.65 26.80
CA TYR A 239 -3.97 23.26 26.96
C TYR A 239 -2.94 22.47 26.17
N GLY A 240 -1.78 23.08 25.96
CA GLY A 240 -0.60 22.36 25.51
C GLY A 240 0.62 22.73 26.33
N ILE A 241 1.57 21.81 26.43
CA ILE A 241 2.82 21.97 27.16
C ILE A 241 4.01 21.69 26.24
N TYR A 242 5.00 22.57 26.25
CA TYR A 242 6.27 22.38 25.54
C TYR A 242 7.26 21.60 26.40
N GLU A 243 8.35 21.12 25.80
CA GLU A 243 9.43 20.41 26.50
C GLU A 243 10.06 21.20 27.66
N ASP A 244 10.03 22.53 27.60
CA ASP A 244 10.53 23.40 28.67
C ASP A 244 9.54 23.60 29.83
N ASN A 245 8.44 22.85 29.83
CA ASN A 245 7.30 22.93 30.76
C ASN A 245 6.48 24.23 30.67
N THR A 246 6.67 25.03 29.64
CA THR A 246 5.79 26.17 29.37
C THR A 246 4.41 25.65 28.94
N VAL A 247 3.37 26.01 29.69
CA VAL A 247 1.97 25.70 29.36
C VAL A 247 1.35 26.88 28.60
N ILE A 248 0.53 26.57 27.60
CA ILE A 248 -0.25 27.55 26.85
C ILE A 248 -1.73 27.18 26.78
N GLU A 249 -2.58 28.20 26.74
CA GLU A 249 -4.03 28.07 26.64
C GLU A 249 -4.44 28.01 25.16
N LEU A 250 -4.96 26.85 24.74
CA LEU A 250 -5.37 26.65 23.35
C LEU A 250 -6.82 27.10 23.14
N ASP A 251 -7.74 26.82 24.06
CA ASP A 251 -9.11 27.32 23.93
C ASP A 251 -9.22 28.83 24.18
N ALA A 252 -10.27 29.45 23.62
CA ALA A 252 -10.53 30.86 23.80
C ALA A 252 -11.22 31.13 25.15
N GLY A 253 -10.69 32.08 25.93
CA GLY A 253 -11.33 32.56 27.16
C GLY A 253 -11.17 31.65 28.39
N ILE A 254 -10.30 30.63 28.31
CA ILE A 254 -9.97 29.79 29.47
C ILE A 254 -8.91 30.50 30.36
N PRO A 255 -8.92 30.26 31.68
CA PRO A 255 -7.92 30.83 32.58
C PRO A 255 -6.53 30.21 32.35
N PRO A 256 -5.46 30.93 32.71
CA PRO A 256 -4.13 30.35 32.70
C PRO A 256 -4.04 29.12 33.60
N TYR A 257 -3.31 28.10 33.14
CA TYR A 257 -3.09 26.90 33.94
C TYR A 257 -2.25 27.24 35.18
N SER A 258 -2.79 27.00 36.37
CA SER A 258 -2.12 27.33 37.64
C SER A 258 -1.41 26.13 38.29
N GLY A 259 -1.45 24.97 37.65
CA GLY A 259 -0.88 23.74 38.15
C GLY A 259 0.62 23.58 37.88
N ASN A 260 1.21 22.53 38.43
CA ASN A 260 2.62 22.16 38.33
C ASN A 260 2.83 20.81 37.63
N ILE A 261 2.30 20.68 36.41
CA ILE A 261 2.48 19.51 35.54
C ILE A 261 3.75 19.67 34.69
N THR A 262 4.43 18.56 34.37
CA THR A 262 5.58 18.54 33.46
C THR A 262 5.26 17.91 32.11
N PHE A 263 6.05 18.24 31.10
CA PHE A 263 5.96 17.68 29.76
C PHE A 263 6.08 16.16 29.78
N GLU A 264 7.02 15.60 30.54
CA GLU A 264 7.21 14.14 30.65
C GLU A 264 6.01 13.44 31.30
N GLN A 265 5.29 14.13 32.18
CA GLN A 265 4.05 13.57 32.74
C GLN A 265 2.96 13.50 31.68
N VAL A 266 2.82 14.55 30.86
CA VAL A 266 1.75 14.71 29.86
C VAL A 266 2.02 13.94 28.57
N ASN A 267 3.25 13.93 28.07
CA ASN A 267 3.60 13.32 26.79
C ASN A 267 3.53 11.79 26.86
N LYS A 268 2.54 11.22 26.18
CA LYS A 268 2.33 9.77 26.03
C LYS A 268 2.70 9.26 24.63
N GLY A 269 3.34 10.09 23.81
CA GLY A 269 3.64 9.82 22.41
C GLY A 269 2.44 10.06 21.49
N TYR A 270 1.24 9.58 21.85
CA TYR A 270 0.03 9.73 21.02
C TYR A 270 -0.60 11.13 21.05
N ASN A 271 -0.24 11.99 22.00
CA ASN A 271 -0.77 13.35 22.19
C ASN A 271 0.25 14.45 21.87
N LEU A 272 1.40 14.06 21.32
CA LEU A 272 2.44 14.98 20.86
C LEU A 272 2.11 15.43 19.44
N VAL A 273 1.98 16.74 19.26
CA VAL A 273 1.72 17.36 17.95
C VAL A 273 2.92 18.17 17.52
N THR A 274 3.33 17.99 16.27
CA THR A 274 4.43 18.73 15.63
C THR A 274 3.92 19.49 14.41
N VAL A 275 4.79 20.33 13.81
CA VAL A 275 4.49 20.99 12.54
C VAL A 275 4.27 19.98 11.41
N ASP A 276 4.96 18.83 11.47
CA ASP A 276 4.88 17.77 10.46
C ASP A 276 3.65 16.87 10.64
N SER A 277 3.04 16.85 11.83
CA SER A 277 1.83 16.06 12.11
C SER A 277 0.66 16.43 11.17
N ALA A 278 0.62 17.65 10.63
CA ALA A 278 -0.41 18.06 9.68
C ALA A 278 -0.25 17.43 8.29
N ALA A 279 0.93 16.88 7.97
CA ALA A 279 1.19 16.18 6.71
C ALA A 279 0.79 14.69 6.77
N ASP A 280 0.48 14.15 7.96
CA ASP A 280 0.08 12.77 8.18
C ASP A 280 -1.40 12.55 7.80
N ILE A 281 -1.76 12.77 6.53
CA ILE A 281 -3.13 12.66 6.00
C ILE A 281 -3.66 11.22 5.94
N ILE A 282 -4.81 10.98 6.59
CA ILE A 282 -5.49 9.69 6.61
C ILE A 282 -6.87 9.69 5.91
N TYR A 283 -7.43 10.85 5.56
CA TYR A 283 -8.73 10.92 4.89
C TYR A 283 -8.88 12.22 4.07
N ASN A 284 -9.57 12.17 2.92
CA ASN A 284 -9.84 13.35 2.09
C ASN A 284 -11.19 13.26 1.33
N LYS A 285 -11.46 14.25 0.46
CA LYS A 285 -12.71 14.40 -0.31
C LYS A 285 -13.01 13.26 -1.26
N ASN A 286 -11.99 12.57 -1.76
CA ASN A 286 -12.18 11.43 -2.66
C ASN A 286 -12.57 10.16 -1.91
N GLY A 287 -12.61 10.20 -0.56
CA GLY A 287 -12.70 8.99 0.25
C GLY A 287 -11.47 8.09 0.12
N GLU A 288 -10.43 8.58 -0.57
CA GLU A 288 -9.14 7.95 -0.65
C GLU A 288 -8.49 8.16 0.72
N VAL A 289 -8.50 7.11 1.53
CA VAL A 289 -7.53 6.98 2.61
C VAL A 289 -6.18 7.02 1.92
N TRP A 290 -5.45 8.13 2.04
CA TRP A 290 -4.12 8.20 1.46
C TRP A 290 -3.27 7.16 2.16
N ALA A 291 -3.03 6.03 1.50
CA ALA A 291 -2.03 5.02 1.91
C ALA A 291 -0.59 5.60 1.97
N ASN A 292 -0.42 6.90 1.77
CA ASN A 292 0.84 7.62 1.82
C ASN A 292 1.40 7.87 3.24
N ILE A 293 0.71 7.45 4.31
CA ILE A 293 1.37 7.23 5.62
C ILE A 293 1.16 5.80 6.12
N ILE A 294 1.39 4.86 5.23
CA ILE A 294 2.41 3.90 5.64
C ILE A 294 3.73 4.59 5.31
N SER A 295 4.46 5.03 6.34
CA SER A 295 5.88 5.30 6.14
C SER A 295 6.45 4.00 5.60
N VAL A 296 6.64 3.91 4.28
CA VAL A 296 7.25 2.75 3.67
C VAL A 296 8.53 2.55 4.44
N PRO A 297 8.71 1.40 5.10
CA PRO A 297 9.89 1.18 5.92
C PRO A 297 11.11 1.53 5.08
N GLU A 298 12.12 2.13 5.70
CA GLU A 298 13.38 2.45 5.00
C GLU A 298 13.91 1.23 4.25
N LYS A 299 13.63 0.03 4.79
CA LYS A 299 13.93 -1.27 4.19
C LYS A 299 12.76 -2.24 4.36
N ILE A 300 12.36 -2.86 3.26
CA ILE A 300 11.41 -3.99 3.26
C ILE A 300 12.08 -5.33 2.92
N PHE A 301 13.38 -5.33 2.61
CA PHE A 301 14.26 -6.49 2.47
C PHE A 301 15.61 -6.15 3.10
N GLU A 302 16.44 -7.15 3.36
CA GLU A 302 17.80 -6.95 3.87
C GLU A 302 18.82 -7.80 3.11
N ALA A 303 20.07 -7.34 3.12
CA ALA A 303 21.17 -8.11 2.55
C ALA A 303 21.33 -9.44 3.32
N PRO A 304 21.59 -10.55 2.60
CA PRO A 304 21.73 -11.86 3.21
C PRO A 304 22.91 -11.90 4.19
N THR A 305 22.71 -12.52 5.35
CA THR A 305 23.82 -12.78 6.28
C THR A 305 24.61 -14.01 5.79
N LEU A 306 25.94 -13.88 5.69
CA LEU A 306 26.82 -14.99 5.32
C LEU A 306 26.70 -16.14 6.34
N PRO A 307 26.35 -17.37 5.91
CA PRO A 307 26.25 -18.52 6.79
C PRO A 307 27.55 -18.81 7.55
N ASP A 308 27.41 -19.29 8.78
CA ASP A 308 28.55 -19.56 9.66
C ASP A 308 29.53 -20.58 9.05
N GLU A 309 29.00 -21.59 8.36
CA GLU A 309 29.77 -22.61 7.65
C GLU A 309 30.59 -22.07 6.47
N LEU A 310 30.24 -20.89 5.95
CA LEU A 310 30.95 -20.23 4.86
C LEU A 310 31.96 -19.19 5.35
N LYS A 311 32.05 -18.93 6.66
CA LYS A 311 33.05 -18.00 7.21
C LYS A 311 34.46 -18.50 6.94
N GLY A 312 35.25 -17.67 6.25
CA GLY A 312 36.61 -18.00 5.84
C GLY A 312 36.72 -18.73 4.49
N LYS A 313 35.59 -19.02 3.83
CA LYS A 313 35.56 -19.47 2.43
C LYS A 313 35.76 -18.29 1.47
N HIS A 314 36.22 -18.59 0.26
CA HIS A 314 36.29 -17.61 -0.81
C HIS A 314 34.94 -17.57 -1.53
N ILE A 315 34.27 -16.42 -1.48
CA ILE A 315 32.94 -16.22 -2.07
C ILE A 315 33.08 -15.34 -3.31
N ARG A 316 32.59 -15.82 -4.46
CA ARG A 316 32.43 -15.03 -5.68
C ARG A 316 30.98 -14.71 -5.92
N GLU A 317 30.69 -13.46 -6.26
CA GLU A 317 29.36 -13.08 -6.71
C GLU A 317 29.15 -13.57 -8.15
N TYR A 318 27.95 -14.10 -8.41
CA TYR A 318 27.52 -14.58 -9.71
C TYR A 318 26.10 -14.07 -9.97
N GLU A 319 25.93 -13.22 -10.96
CA GLU A 319 24.65 -12.68 -11.39
C GLU A 319 24.23 -13.41 -12.68
N PRO A 320 23.43 -14.50 -12.60
CA PRO A 320 22.98 -15.19 -13.79
C PRO A 320 22.08 -14.27 -14.63
N ILE A 321 22.28 -14.29 -15.94
CA ILE A 321 21.37 -13.62 -16.87
C ILE A 321 20.06 -14.39 -16.84
N CYS A 322 19.05 -13.83 -16.19
CA CYS A 322 17.70 -14.37 -16.22
C CYS A 322 17.04 -13.98 -17.56
N GLU A 323 17.05 -14.89 -18.54
CA GLU A 323 16.53 -14.61 -19.89
C GLU A 323 14.98 -14.51 -19.97
N TYR A 324 14.26 -14.82 -18.89
CA TYR A 324 12.79 -14.90 -18.85
C TYR A 324 12.10 -13.78 -18.05
N VAL A 325 12.72 -12.61 -17.90
CA VAL A 325 12.29 -11.55 -16.95
C VAL A 325 11.17 -10.63 -17.48
N PHE A 326 10.59 -10.92 -18.65
CA PHE A 326 9.48 -10.09 -19.14
C PHE A 326 8.25 -10.28 -18.25
N ASP A 327 7.83 -9.18 -17.58
CA ASP A 327 6.62 -9.05 -16.74
C ASP A 327 6.64 -9.64 -15.31
N LEU A 328 7.81 -9.96 -14.72
CA LEU A 328 7.87 -10.38 -13.30
C LEU A 328 7.52 -9.26 -12.30
N GLU A 329 7.59 -7.99 -12.71
CA GLU A 329 7.24 -6.86 -11.84
C GLU A 329 5.74 -6.57 -11.80
N LYS A 330 4.94 -7.23 -12.66
CA LYS A 330 3.49 -7.08 -12.68
C LYS A 330 2.88 -8.08 -11.71
N ILE A 331 2.35 -7.59 -10.60
CA ILE A 331 1.69 -8.44 -9.60
C ILE A 331 0.57 -9.31 -10.20
N GLU A 332 -0.09 -8.85 -11.26
CA GLU A 332 -1.14 -9.62 -11.93
C GLU A 332 -0.57 -10.88 -12.58
N ASN A 333 0.68 -10.82 -13.05
CA ASN A 333 1.38 -11.96 -13.62
C ASN A 333 1.72 -12.97 -12.52
N ASP A 334 2.24 -12.51 -11.38
CA ASP A 334 2.52 -13.38 -10.24
C ASP A 334 1.24 -14.04 -9.71
N ALA A 335 0.16 -13.26 -9.54
CA ALA A 335 -1.15 -13.77 -9.14
C ALA A 335 -1.72 -14.79 -10.12
N ALA A 336 -1.54 -14.58 -11.43
CA ALA A 336 -1.99 -15.51 -12.47
C ALA A 336 -1.19 -16.82 -12.49
N HIS A 337 0.05 -16.83 -12.02
CA HIS A 337 0.89 -18.03 -12.01
C HIS A 337 0.96 -18.72 -10.63
N ALA A 338 0.60 -18.02 -9.55
CA ALA A 338 0.55 -18.59 -8.21
C ALA A 338 -0.60 -19.58 -8.02
N ASP A 339 -0.32 -20.66 -7.29
CA ASP A 339 -1.32 -21.64 -6.86
C ASP A 339 -1.97 -21.25 -5.52
N ASN A 340 -1.31 -20.34 -4.79
CA ASN A 340 -1.74 -19.85 -3.49
C ASN A 340 -1.05 -18.52 -3.14
N LEU A 341 -1.63 -17.80 -2.17
CA LEU A 341 -0.98 -16.69 -1.48
C LEU A 341 -0.93 -17.04 0.00
N ILE A 342 0.28 -17.27 0.49
CA ILE A 342 0.54 -17.56 1.90
C ILE A 342 0.97 -16.27 2.58
N ILE A 343 0.31 -15.90 3.67
CA ILE A 343 0.71 -14.75 4.49
C ILE A 343 1.28 -15.30 5.79
N GLY A 344 2.44 -14.80 6.21
CA GLY A 344 3.05 -15.28 7.44
C GLY A 344 4.27 -14.51 7.89
N THR A 345 4.69 -14.82 9.10
CA THR A 345 5.90 -14.24 9.72
C THR A 345 7.12 -15.05 9.34
N VAL A 346 8.17 -14.38 8.87
CA VAL A 346 9.45 -15.01 8.51
C VAL A 346 10.16 -15.46 9.79
N ASP A 347 10.35 -16.77 9.94
CA ASP A 347 11.03 -17.39 11.08
C ASP A 347 12.55 -17.44 10.88
N SER A 348 12.98 -17.88 9.69
CA SER A 348 14.40 -18.06 9.36
C SER A 348 14.65 -18.04 7.86
N ILE A 349 15.88 -17.66 7.51
CA ILE A 349 16.45 -17.75 6.17
C ILE A 349 17.59 -18.77 6.19
N SER A 350 17.60 -19.69 5.24
CA SER A 350 18.71 -20.62 5.04
C SER A 350 18.99 -20.83 3.55
N TYR A 351 20.20 -21.25 3.20
CA TYR A 351 20.60 -21.46 1.82
C TYR A 351 20.80 -22.94 1.57
N LYS A 352 20.28 -23.41 0.44
CA LYS A 352 20.26 -24.81 0.06
C LYS A 352 20.70 -24.94 -1.39
N THR A 353 21.05 -26.17 -1.76
CA THR A 353 21.37 -26.52 -3.13
C THR A 353 20.51 -27.71 -3.51
N GLU A 354 19.69 -27.55 -4.55
CA GLU A 354 19.04 -28.69 -5.18
C GLU A 354 20.07 -29.37 -6.09
N LEU A 355 20.40 -30.62 -5.78
CA LEU A 355 21.37 -31.40 -6.55
C LEU A 355 20.66 -32.18 -7.65
N PHE A 356 21.20 -32.07 -8.85
CA PHE A 356 20.85 -32.87 -10.02
C PHE A 356 21.90 -33.98 -10.22
N GLU A 357 21.71 -34.85 -11.21
CA GLU A 357 22.61 -35.99 -11.46
C GLU A 357 24.08 -35.56 -11.53
N HIS A 358 24.31 -34.37 -12.08
CA HIS A 358 25.63 -33.82 -12.34
C HIS A 358 25.70 -32.31 -12.07
N GLY A 359 25.07 -31.78 -11.02
CA GLY A 359 25.18 -30.35 -10.75
C GLY A 359 24.27 -29.90 -9.62
N GLY A 360 24.19 -28.60 -9.41
CA GLY A 360 23.20 -28.06 -8.49
C GLY A 360 22.80 -26.64 -8.81
N THR A 361 21.63 -26.27 -8.31
CA THR A 361 21.14 -24.89 -8.34
C THR A 361 20.95 -24.41 -6.90
N PRO A 362 21.56 -23.29 -6.49
CA PRO A 362 21.31 -22.72 -5.18
C PRO A 362 19.89 -22.15 -5.12
N TYR A 363 19.28 -22.27 -3.95
CA TYR A 363 18.05 -21.56 -3.63
C TYR A 363 18.08 -21.07 -2.18
N THR A 364 17.35 -20.00 -1.93
CA THR A 364 17.14 -19.44 -0.60
C THR A 364 15.83 -19.99 -0.06
N GLN A 365 15.91 -20.69 1.06
CA GLN A 365 14.75 -21.22 1.78
C GLN A 365 14.34 -20.24 2.88
N ILE A 366 13.07 -19.85 2.84
CA ILE A 366 12.41 -18.94 3.76
C ILE A 366 11.41 -19.77 4.55
N ASP A 367 11.65 -19.95 5.85
CA ASP A 367 10.71 -20.62 6.73
C ASP A 367 9.74 -19.60 7.31
N VAL A 368 8.44 -19.90 7.23
CA VAL A 368 7.36 -18.97 7.55
C VAL A 368 6.36 -19.64 8.48
N THR A 369 5.98 -18.94 9.56
CA THR A 369 4.81 -19.29 10.36
C THR A 369 3.57 -18.62 9.76
N VAL A 370 2.63 -19.41 9.26
CA VAL A 370 1.45 -18.96 8.53
C VAL A 370 0.50 -18.18 9.44
N THR A 371 0.06 -17.02 9.00
CA THR A 371 -0.93 -16.16 9.67
C THR A 371 -2.25 -16.08 8.89
N ASP A 372 -2.22 -16.24 7.57
CA ASP A 372 -3.40 -16.34 6.71
C ASP A 372 -3.05 -17.12 5.42
N ASP A 373 -4.07 -17.70 4.78
CA ASP A 373 -3.92 -18.54 3.60
C ASP A 373 -5.10 -18.42 2.66
N ILE A 374 -4.87 -17.92 1.44
CA ILE A 374 -5.98 -17.53 0.56
C ILE A 374 -6.66 -18.73 -0.10
N ALA A 375 -5.90 -19.75 -0.51
CA ALA A 375 -6.48 -20.94 -1.14
C ALA A 375 -6.95 -22.01 -0.14
N GLY A 376 -6.69 -21.84 1.17
CA GLY A 376 -7.04 -22.82 2.22
C GLY A 376 -6.27 -24.15 2.11
N LYS A 377 -5.08 -24.14 1.52
CA LYS A 377 -4.18 -25.29 1.38
C LYS A 377 -3.33 -25.53 2.63
N VAL A 378 -3.12 -24.50 3.46
CA VAL A 378 -2.39 -24.58 4.74
C VAL A 378 -3.19 -23.93 5.87
N SER A 379 -2.90 -24.28 7.12
CA SER A 379 -3.61 -23.74 8.28
C SER A 379 -2.81 -22.63 8.96
N VAL A 380 -3.53 -21.68 9.57
CA VAL A 380 -2.92 -20.67 10.45
C VAL A 380 -2.14 -21.35 11.58
N GLY A 381 -0.90 -20.94 11.77
CA GLY A 381 0.06 -21.51 12.73
C GLY A 381 0.91 -22.65 12.16
N ASP A 382 0.63 -23.14 10.95
CA ASP A 382 1.50 -24.10 10.28
C ASP A 382 2.85 -23.45 9.96
N LYS A 383 3.89 -24.29 9.91
CA LYS A 383 5.21 -23.90 9.43
C LYS A 383 5.41 -24.41 8.02
N VAL A 384 5.68 -23.49 7.10
CA VAL A 384 5.93 -23.80 5.69
C VAL A 384 7.30 -23.28 5.29
N SER A 385 7.91 -23.92 4.30
CA SER A 385 9.15 -23.47 3.69
C SER A 385 8.87 -23.01 2.27
N ILE A 386 9.42 -21.86 1.90
CA ILE A 386 9.28 -21.24 0.58
C ILE A 386 10.68 -21.10 -0.03
N ALA A 387 10.89 -21.64 -1.22
CA ALA A 387 12.13 -21.54 -1.97
C ALA A 387 12.06 -20.39 -2.99
N THR A 388 13.08 -19.56 -3.02
CA THR A 388 13.30 -18.53 -4.05
C THR A 388 14.68 -18.71 -4.68
N GLY A 389 14.84 -18.29 -5.94
CA GLY A 389 16.12 -18.41 -6.65
C GLY A 389 17.25 -17.63 -5.96
N GLY A 390 18.48 -18.07 -6.20
CA GLY A 390 19.69 -17.47 -5.64
C GLY A 390 20.11 -18.07 -4.28
N GLY A 391 21.32 -17.76 -3.83
CA GLY A 391 21.91 -18.30 -2.61
C GLY A 391 23.36 -18.71 -2.78
N TYR A 392 23.84 -19.64 -1.96
CA TYR A 392 25.24 -20.08 -2.00
C TYR A 392 25.36 -21.50 -2.53
N ILE A 393 26.33 -21.73 -3.42
CA ILE A 393 26.67 -23.05 -3.95
C ILE A 393 28.18 -23.23 -3.99
N SER A 394 28.69 -24.41 -3.68
CA SER A 394 30.13 -24.68 -3.82
C SER A 394 30.52 -24.75 -5.31
N LEU A 395 31.77 -24.38 -5.65
CA LEU A 395 32.28 -24.56 -7.02
C LEU A 395 32.12 -26.01 -7.49
N ARG A 396 32.28 -26.97 -6.58
CA ARG A 396 32.16 -28.40 -6.89
C ARG A 396 30.75 -28.79 -7.29
N GLU A 397 29.74 -28.33 -6.57
CA GLU A 397 28.33 -28.60 -6.90
C GLU A 397 27.91 -27.86 -8.16
N MET A 398 28.32 -26.60 -8.33
CA MET A 398 28.01 -25.80 -9.52
C MET A 398 28.61 -26.42 -10.80
N ARG A 399 29.83 -26.98 -10.71
CA ARG A 399 30.57 -27.59 -11.84
C ARG A 399 30.44 -29.10 -11.91
N GLY A 400 29.46 -29.71 -11.25
CA GLY A 400 29.29 -31.16 -11.23
C GLY A 400 29.31 -31.80 -12.63
N ASP A 401 28.77 -31.08 -13.61
CA ASP A 401 28.54 -31.54 -14.98
C ASP A 401 29.85 -31.52 -15.75
N ASP A 402 30.57 -30.41 -15.64
CA ASP A 402 31.91 -30.27 -16.17
C ASP A 402 32.82 -31.36 -15.60
N LEU A 403 32.70 -31.66 -14.30
CA LEU A 403 33.49 -32.70 -13.64
C LEU A 403 33.13 -34.09 -14.09
N TYR A 404 31.84 -34.39 -14.19
CA TYR A 404 31.38 -35.69 -14.66
C TYR A 404 31.85 -35.95 -16.09
N ASN A 405 31.63 -34.99 -16.98
CA ASN A 405 31.95 -35.10 -18.42
C ASN A 405 33.45 -35.19 -18.72
N THR A 406 34.29 -34.68 -17.83
CA THR A 406 35.77 -34.70 -17.95
C THR A 406 36.43 -35.86 -17.18
N GLY A 407 35.65 -36.70 -16.48
CA GLY A 407 36.17 -37.80 -15.67
C GLY A 407 36.83 -37.34 -14.36
N GLY A 408 36.30 -36.28 -13.74
CA GLY A 408 36.75 -35.72 -12.46
C GLY A 408 37.90 -34.71 -12.60
N LYS A 409 38.16 -34.20 -13.81
CA LYS A 409 39.18 -33.18 -14.03
C LYS A 409 38.50 -31.86 -14.37
N TYR A 410 38.56 -30.87 -13.48
CA TYR A 410 38.33 -29.48 -13.88
C TYR A 410 39.20 -29.26 -15.14
N GLY A 411 38.56 -29.04 -16.31
CA GLY A 411 39.24 -29.16 -17.60
C GLY A 411 40.54 -28.35 -17.66
N ASP A 412 41.44 -28.65 -18.62
CA ASP A 412 42.83 -28.16 -18.73
C ASP A 412 43.06 -26.62 -18.60
N GLY A 413 42.03 -25.80 -18.39
CA GLY A 413 42.08 -24.37 -18.14
C GLY A 413 41.81 -23.90 -16.69
N ILE A 414 41.40 -24.75 -15.75
CA ILE A 414 41.12 -24.34 -14.35
C ILE A 414 42.30 -24.79 -13.48
N ASN A 415 43.37 -23.99 -13.42
CA ASN A 415 44.55 -24.25 -12.57
C ASN A 415 44.21 -24.09 -11.07
N MET A 416 43.35 -24.94 -10.51
CA MET A 416 42.96 -24.95 -9.10
C MET A 416 43.21 -26.33 -8.48
N THR A 417 43.64 -26.34 -7.23
CA THR A 417 43.79 -27.52 -6.38
C THR A 417 42.47 -27.93 -5.74
N GLU A 418 42.32 -29.20 -5.32
CA GLU A 418 41.11 -29.68 -4.63
C GLU A 418 40.77 -28.86 -3.38
N GLU A 419 41.78 -28.39 -2.65
CA GLU A 419 41.60 -27.51 -1.49
C GLU A 419 41.06 -26.13 -1.90
N GLU A 420 41.53 -25.56 -3.02
CA GLU A 420 40.99 -24.30 -3.54
C GLU A 420 39.53 -24.47 -4.00
N ILE A 421 39.20 -25.62 -4.61
CA ILE A 421 37.83 -25.96 -5.01
C ILE A 421 36.88 -26.09 -3.83
N ASP A 422 37.28 -26.82 -2.77
CA ASP A 422 36.44 -27.03 -1.58
C ASP A 422 36.32 -25.75 -0.70
N ASN A 423 37.12 -24.74 -1.00
CA ASN A 423 37.08 -23.43 -0.36
C ASN A 423 36.42 -22.34 -1.22
N GLU A 424 36.07 -22.64 -2.48
CA GLU A 424 35.46 -21.71 -3.43
C GLU A 424 33.94 -21.91 -3.49
N TYR A 425 33.19 -20.82 -3.31
CA TYR A 425 31.73 -20.78 -3.36
C TYR A 425 31.28 -19.62 -4.24
N TYR A 426 30.13 -19.79 -4.87
CA TYR A 426 29.42 -18.72 -5.55
C TYR A 426 28.23 -18.27 -4.72
N HIS A 427 28.05 -16.96 -4.63
CA HIS A 427 26.81 -16.32 -4.24
C HIS A 427 26.04 -15.98 -5.52
N GLU A 428 25.04 -16.80 -5.83
CA GLU A 428 24.13 -16.55 -6.95
C GLU A 428 23.13 -15.46 -6.55
N ILE A 429 23.29 -14.28 -7.13
CA ILE A 429 22.47 -13.10 -6.87
C ILE A 429 21.40 -13.04 -7.95
N VAL A 430 20.17 -13.38 -7.56
CA VAL A 430 18.99 -13.26 -8.43
C VAL A 430 18.29 -11.95 -8.07
N PHE A 431 18.11 -11.06 -9.06
CA PHE A 431 17.62 -9.69 -8.89
C PHE A 431 18.48 -8.87 -7.91
N SER A 432 17.93 -8.41 -6.78
CA SER A 432 18.70 -7.67 -5.78
C SER A 432 19.56 -8.56 -4.87
N GLY A 433 19.25 -9.86 -4.79
CA GLY A 433 19.83 -10.79 -3.82
C GLY A 433 19.46 -10.51 -2.37
N GLU A 434 18.59 -9.53 -2.10
CA GLU A 434 18.09 -9.25 -0.75
C GLU A 434 17.02 -10.29 -0.34
N VAL A 435 16.87 -10.50 0.96
CA VAL A 435 15.96 -11.49 1.55
C VAL A 435 14.92 -10.84 2.47
N PRO A 436 13.76 -11.47 2.69
CA PRO A 436 12.79 -11.00 3.67
C PRO A 436 13.38 -10.86 5.08
N ILE A 437 12.96 -9.84 5.81
CA ILE A 437 13.46 -9.53 7.15
C ILE A 437 12.85 -10.53 8.16
N ILE A 438 13.71 -11.21 8.92
CA ILE A 438 13.26 -12.16 9.96
C ILE A 438 12.39 -11.43 11.01
N GLY A 439 11.28 -12.06 11.39
CA GLY A 439 10.29 -11.52 12.34
C GLY A 439 9.32 -10.51 11.72
N LYS A 440 9.39 -10.26 10.41
CA LYS A 440 8.40 -9.45 9.68
C LYS A 440 7.43 -10.34 8.92
N GLU A 441 6.26 -9.79 8.66
CA GLU A 441 5.16 -10.48 8.00
C GLU A 441 5.13 -10.11 6.52
N TYR A 442 4.97 -11.10 5.65
CA TYR A 442 4.90 -10.94 4.20
C TYR A 442 3.76 -11.78 3.64
N ALA A 443 3.27 -11.39 2.47
CA ALA A 443 2.47 -12.24 1.59
C ALA A 443 3.37 -12.79 0.48
N PHE A 444 3.29 -14.09 0.24
CA PHE A 444 4.10 -14.81 -0.73
C PHE A 444 3.20 -15.42 -1.79
N PHE A 445 3.40 -15.02 -3.05
CA PHE A 445 2.86 -15.75 -4.18
C PHE A 445 3.64 -17.04 -4.35
N VAL A 446 2.95 -18.18 -4.25
CA VAL A 446 3.62 -19.49 -4.27
C VAL A 446 2.95 -20.47 -5.22
N SER A 447 3.77 -21.36 -5.78
CA SER A 447 3.34 -22.58 -6.42
C SER A 447 3.69 -23.80 -5.57
N GLU A 448 2.91 -24.86 -5.70
CA GLU A 448 3.16 -26.10 -4.98
C GLU A 448 4.41 -26.79 -5.55
N GLY A 449 5.48 -26.83 -4.74
CA GLY A 449 6.70 -27.54 -5.10
C GLY A 449 6.70 -28.98 -4.59
N LYS A 450 7.87 -29.61 -4.60
CA LYS A 450 8.04 -31.00 -4.16
C LYS A 450 8.24 -31.08 -2.65
N ASN A 451 7.77 -32.17 -2.05
CA ASN A 451 8.05 -32.52 -0.64
C ASN A 451 7.61 -31.47 0.39
N GLY A 452 6.56 -30.70 0.10
CA GLY A 452 6.05 -29.66 1.00
C GLY A 452 6.89 -28.37 1.02
N LEU A 453 7.84 -28.23 0.10
CA LEU A 453 8.53 -26.98 -0.19
C LEU A 453 7.73 -26.23 -1.25
N TYR A 454 7.31 -25.00 -0.96
CA TYR A 454 6.68 -24.12 -1.93
C TYR A 454 7.75 -23.41 -2.77
N SER A 455 7.45 -23.10 -4.03
CA SER A 455 8.30 -22.27 -4.87
C SER A 455 7.71 -20.86 -4.96
N SER A 456 8.53 -19.84 -4.76
CA SER A 456 8.12 -18.45 -4.94
C SER A 456 7.81 -18.20 -6.42
N VAL A 457 6.66 -17.61 -6.70
CA VAL A 457 6.31 -17.06 -8.02
C VAL A 457 6.70 -15.59 -8.01
N GLY A 458 7.45 -15.13 -9.03
CA GLY A 458 7.93 -13.74 -9.09
C GLY A 458 9.24 -13.47 -8.33
N ASN A 459 9.79 -14.46 -7.62
CA ASN A 459 10.97 -14.30 -6.74
C ASN A 459 10.76 -13.12 -5.76
N GLU A 460 11.66 -12.14 -5.72
CA GLU A 460 11.53 -10.97 -4.83
C GLU A 460 10.30 -10.11 -5.12
N PHE A 461 9.81 -10.09 -6.37
CA PHE A 461 8.66 -9.29 -6.78
C PHE A 461 7.32 -9.91 -6.36
N GLY A 462 7.30 -11.23 -6.13
CA GLY A 462 6.15 -11.94 -5.58
C GLY A 462 6.12 -12.04 -4.06
N MET A 463 7.03 -11.34 -3.37
CA MET A 463 7.08 -11.22 -1.91
C MET A 463 6.67 -9.81 -1.50
N LEU A 464 5.52 -9.70 -0.84
CA LEU A 464 4.96 -8.41 -0.48
C LEU A 464 5.05 -8.18 1.02
N TYR A 465 5.74 -7.11 1.43
CA TYR A 465 5.87 -6.75 2.83
C TYR A 465 4.53 -6.27 3.39
N LYS A 466 4.06 -6.87 4.48
CA LYS A 466 2.80 -6.45 5.10
C LYS A 466 3.05 -5.28 6.05
N CYS A 467 2.39 -4.16 5.81
CA CYS A 467 2.39 -3.00 6.68
C CYS A 467 0.95 -2.58 7.02
N GLY A 468 0.49 -2.96 8.22
CA GLY A 468 -0.90 -2.75 8.60
C GLY A 468 -1.86 -3.54 7.70
N LYS A 469 -2.74 -2.83 6.98
CA LYS A 469 -3.71 -3.41 6.04
C LYS A 469 -3.21 -3.49 4.59
N VAL A 470 -2.05 -2.92 4.30
CA VAL A 470 -1.50 -2.79 2.94
C VAL A 470 -0.28 -3.70 2.77
N TYR A 471 -0.09 -4.16 1.55
CA TYR A 471 1.01 -5.00 1.10
C TYR A 471 1.88 -4.20 0.14
N ILE A 472 3.18 -4.13 0.43
CA ILE A 472 4.15 -3.35 -0.30
C ILE A 472 4.96 -4.28 -1.19
N GLN A 473 4.83 -4.11 -2.51
CA GLN A 473 5.64 -4.80 -3.50
C GLN A 473 6.80 -3.90 -3.91
N ARG A 474 8.02 -4.45 -4.02
CA ARG A 474 9.13 -3.76 -4.69
C ARG A 474 8.98 -3.90 -6.21
N ASN A 475 9.39 -2.91 -6.99
CA ASN A 475 9.56 -3.00 -8.43
C ASN A 475 10.69 -2.07 -8.90
N SER A 476 11.01 -2.06 -10.20
CA SER A 476 12.07 -1.20 -10.75
C SER A 476 11.81 0.30 -10.56
N ASN A 477 10.55 0.70 -10.39
CA ASN A 477 10.13 2.09 -10.19
C ASN A 477 10.01 2.46 -8.70
N GLY A 478 10.38 1.58 -7.77
CA GLY A 478 10.27 1.78 -6.34
C GLY A 478 9.32 0.78 -5.69
N TYR A 479 8.15 1.25 -5.26
CA TYR A 479 7.18 0.43 -4.54
C TYR A 479 5.77 0.59 -5.08
N SER A 480 5.02 -0.50 -5.09
CA SER A 480 3.57 -0.52 -5.30
C SER A 480 2.86 -0.95 -4.02
N LEU A 481 1.67 -0.41 -3.80
CA LEU A 481 0.85 -0.66 -2.61
C LEU A 481 -0.43 -1.37 -3.03
N PHE A 482 -0.79 -2.41 -2.29
CA PHE A 482 -1.97 -3.23 -2.58
C PHE A 482 -2.77 -3.50 -1.31
N GLU A 483 -4.10 -3.48 -1.42
CA GLU A 483 -4.95 -4.06 -0.39
C GLU A 483 -5.08 -5.57 -0.59
N LEU A 484 -5.37 -6.29 0.51
CA LEU A 484 -5.52 -7.75 0.43
C LEU A 484 -6.65 -8.17 -0.53
N ASP A 485 -7.74 -7.39 -0.56
CA ASP A 485 -8.89 -7.70 -1.40
C ASP A 485 -8.58 -7.52 -2.89
N ASP A 486 -7.71 -6.58 -3.25
CA ASP A 486 -7.21 -6.40 -4.63
C ASP A 486 -6.38 -7.62 -5.05
N ILE A 487 -5.45 -8.05 -4.19
CA ILE A 487 -4.61 -9.23 -4.45
C ILE A 487 -5.49 -10.48 -4.60
N LYS A 488 -6.47 -10.66 -3.71
CA LYS A 488 -7.44 -11.78 -3.77
C LYS A 488 -8.24 -11.74 -5.07
N ALA A 489 -8.68 -10.56 -5.51
CA ALA A 489 -9.41 -10.40 -6.75
C ALA A 489 -8.57 -10.80 -7.97
N MET A 490 -7.28 -10.45 -7.99
CA MET A 490 -6.34 -10.86 -9.05
C MET A 490 -6.20 -12.38 -9.11
N MET A 491 -6.06 -13.05 -7.95
CA MET A 491 -5.95 -14.51 -7.88
C MET A 491 -7.25 -15.24 -8.25
N LYS A 492 -8.41 -14.69 -7.87
CA LYS A 492 -9.70 -15.35 -8.09
C LYS A 492 -10.03 -15.53 -9.57
N ASN A 493 -9.60 -14.59 -10.43
CA ASN A 493 -9.77 -14.68 -11.87
C ASN A 493 -9.10 -15.95 -12.46
N LYS A 494 -8.06 -16.48 -11.81
CA LYS A 494 -7.42 -17.76 -12.17
C LYS A 494 -8.27 -18.96 -11.75
N LEU A 495 -8.71 -18.99 -10.48
CA LEU A 495 -9.52 -20.10 -9.94
C LEU A 495 -10.86 -20.28 -10.67
N GLU A 496 -11.47 -19.19 -11.14
CA GLU A 496 -12.68 -19.26 -11.98
C GLU A 496 -12.38 -19.66 -13.43
N ALA A 497 -11.20 -19.32 -13.97
CA ALA A 497 -10.78 -19.75 -15.31
C ALA A 497 -10.46 -21.25 -15.37
N ASP A 498 -9.82 -21.80 -14.33
CA ASP A 498 -9.47 -23.24 -14.24
C ASP A 498 -10.69 -24.14 -13.96
N THR A 499 -11.83 -23.56 -13.57
CA THR A 499 -13.10 -24.27 -13.36
C THR A 499 -14.05 -24.19 -14.55
N LEU A 500 -13.70 -23.45 -15.62
CA LEU A 500 -14.40 -23.59 -16.89
C LEU A 500 -14.18 -25.02 -17.40
N PRO A 501 -15.24 -25.72 -17.89
CA PRO A 501 -15.08 -27.04 -18.46
C PRO A 501 -14.01 -26.95 -19.54
N HIS A 502 -12.94 -27.74 -19.37
CA HIS A 502 -11.95 -27.95 -20.40
C HIS A 502 -12.75 -28.42 -21.62
N TYR A 503 -12.93 -27.52 -22.60
CA TYR A 503 -13.44 -27.94 -23.88
C TYR A 503 -12.34 -28.85 -24.42
N ASP A 504 -12.60 -30.16 -24.46
CA ASP A 504 -11.83 -31.08 -25.29
C ASP A 504 -11.89 -30.50 -26.70
N ILE A 505 -10.86 -29.71 -27.06
CA ILE A 505 -10.63 -29.35 -28.45
C ILE A 505 -10.18 -30.68 -29.05
N PRO A 506 -11.01 -31.34 -29.88
CA PRO A 506 -10.59 -32.59 -30.49
C PRO A 506 -9.30 -32.30 -31.26
N GLU A 507 -8.25 -33.10 -31.03
CA GLU A 507 -7.00 -33.04 -31.79
C GLU A 507 -7.36 -32.93 -33.28
N SER A 508 -7.12 -31.73 -33.82
CA SER A 508 -7.39 -31.45 -35.22
C SER A 508 -6.23 -32.02 -36.01
N THR A 509 -6.40 -33.22 -36.58
CA THR A 509 -5.45 -33.82 -37.52
C THR A 509 -5.50 -33.14 -38.91
N GLU A 510 -5.58 -31.81 -38.95
CA GLU A 510 -5.54 -31.08 -40.23
C GLU A 510 -4.10 -30.99 -40.73
N GLN A 511 -3.78 -31.90 -41.66
CA GLN A 511 -2.57 -31.85 -42.45
C GLN A 511 -2.72 -30.84 -43.58
N VAL A 512 -1.84 -29.83 -43.62
CA VAL A 512 -1.78 -28.90 -44.76
C VAL A 512 -0.72 -29.39 -45.74
N THR A 513 -1.14 -29.66 -46.97
CA THR A 513 -0.23 -30.02 -48.06
C THR A 513 0.20 -28.75 -48.79
N VAL A 514 1.48 -28.38 -48.67
CA VAL A 514 2.05 -27.25 -49.40
C VAL A 514 2.74 -27.78 -50.66
N ASN A 515 2.26 -27.34 -51.82
CA ASN A 515 2.88 -27.66 -53.10
C ASN A 515 4.00 -26.66 -53.37
N VAL A 516 5.24 -27.14 -53.42
CA VAL A 516 6.41 -26.32 -53.76
C VAL A 516 6.67 -26.43 -55.26
N GLU A 517 7.07 -25.32 -55.91
CA GLU A 517 7.18 -25.14 -57.38
C GLU A 517 8.07 -26.13 -58.14
N SER A 518 8.69 -27.11 -57.47
CA SER A 518 9.46 -28.20 -58.10
C SER A 518 8.67 -29.49 -58.30
N GLY A 519 7.36 -29.50 -58.09
CA GLY A 519 6.50 -30.69 -58.26
C GLY A 519 6.59 -31.69 -57.10
N LYS A 520 7.07 -31.26 -55.93
CA LYS A 520 7.05 -32.03 -54.69
C LYS A 520 6.14 -31.35 -53.67
N SER A 521 5.25 -32.14 -53.09
CA SER A 521 4.35 -31.73 -52.01
C SER A 521 4.97 -32.06 -50.65
N LEU A 522 5.00 -31.09 -49.74
CA LEU A 522 5.35 -31.31 -48.33
C LEU A 522 4.06 -31.34 -47.51
N ILE A 523 3.89 -32.38 -46.70
CA ILE A 523 2.78 -32.45 -45.73
C ILE A 523 3.36 -31.98 -44.40
N VAL A 524 2.75 -30.95 -43.83
CA VAL A 524 3.10 -30.43 -42.51
C VAL A 524 1.91 -30.67 -41.59
N GLU A 525 2.15 -31.36 -40.48
CA GLU A 525 1.21 -31.44 -39.37
C GLU A 525 1.31 -30.12 -38.60
N LEU A 526 0.15 -29.46 -38.43
CA LEU A 526 0.05 -28.26 -37.61
C LEU A 526 -0.29 -28.73 -36.20
N ASP A 527 0.66 -28.57 -35.27
CA ASP A 527 0.40 -28.61 -33.82
C ASP A 527 -0.39 -27.37 -33.39
#